data_AF-A0A4R4DRU4-F1
#
_entry.id   AF-A0A4R4DRU4-F1
#
_cell.length_a   1.000
_cell.length_b   1.000
_cell.length_c   1.000
_cell.angle_alpha   90.00
_cell.angle_beta   90.00
_cell.angle_gamma   90.00
#
_symmetry.space_group_name_H-M   'P 1'
#
loop_
_entity.id
_entity.type
_entity.pdbx_description
1 polymer ?
#
loop_
_entity_poly.entity_id
_entity_poly.type
_entity_poly.pdbx_seq_one_letter_code
_entity_poly.pdbx_strand_id
1 'polypeptide(L)'
;MPPALVLYAIPFFLLLLSLEAWLSAREQRSLYDTKDTWSSLALGVGNVLSGFLTKALIFGLFTLLYRYRLFDLSATHWWFWPLLFLADDFSYYWFHRSAHNVNWFWASHVVHHSSQRYNLAAALRQTWTGNLTGTFLFWAWMPLAGFAPVWILLMQQVSLIYQFWIHTELVQRLPRPLEFLLNTPSHHRVHHGSDLKYLDKNHGGILIIWDRLFGTFQPEEERPTYGLTRNIGSFHPVVVALKTWGDLLRQVVRARNWQERMSYLFGAPGWSPDGSTLTTRQLRAQSGMLDPGHEMLNNVNVPKNEGHGGVRTK
;
A
#
# COMPACT_ATOMS: atom_id res chain seq x y z
N MET A 1 -9.78 -10.04 -24.27
CA MET A 1 -9.63 -9.35 -22.97
C MET A 1 -9.47 -10.42 -21.89
N PRO A 2 -8.69 -10.19 -20.82
CA PRO A 2 -8.65 -11.16 -19.72
C PRO A 2 -10.03 -11.23 -19.07
N PRO A 3 -10.41 -12.38 -18.49
CA PRO A 3 -11.64 -12.48 -17.72
C PRO A 3 -11.64 -11.46 -16.58
N ALA A 4 -12.79 -10.84 -16.35
CA ALA A 4 -12.98 -9.87 -15.29
C ALA A 4 -13.22 -10.59 -13.95
N LEU A 5 -12.21 -11.29 -13.45
CA LEU A 5 -12.28 -12.09 -12.21
C LEU A 5 -12.86 -11.31 -11.04
N VAL A 6 -12.49 -10.03 -10.93
CA VAL A 6 -13.00 -9.15 -9.86
C VAL A 6 -14.52 -9.01 -9.92
N LEU A 7 -15.13 -8.90 -11.12
CA LEU A 7 -16.58 -8.80 -11.25
C LEU A 7 -17.28 -10.07 -10.73
N TYR A 8 -16.70 -11.24 -10.98
CA TYR A 8 -17.20 -12.50 -10.44
C TYR A 8 -16.95 -12.65 -8.94
N ALA A 9 -15.95 -11.98 -8.38
CA ALA A 9 -15.65 -11.97 -6.95
C ALA A 9 -16.57 -11.04 -6.14
N ILE A 10 -17.18 -10.01 -6.77
CA ILE A 10 -18.05 -9.04 -6.07
C ILE A 10 -19.16 -9.70 -5.23
N PRO A 11 -19.95 -10.68 -5.74
CA PRO A 11 -20.97 -11.33 -4.92
C PRO A 11 -20.38 -12.01 -3.67
N PHE A 12 -19.19 -12.61 -3.78
CA PHE A 12 -18.50 -13.23 -2.66
C PHE A 12 -17.98 -12.20 -1.65
N PHE A 13 -17.46 -11.06 -2.13
CA PHE A 13 -17.05 -9.96 -1.26
C PHE A 13 -18.24 -9.42 -0.45
N LEU A 14 -19.38 -9.21 -1.10
CA LEU A 14 -20.60 -8.74 -0.44
C LEU A 14 -21.14 -9.78 0.56
N LEU A 15 -21.10 -11.07 0.21
CA LEU A 15 -21.49 -12.16 1.10
C LEU A 15 -20.61 -12.20 2.35
N LEU A 16 -19.28 -12.20 2.18
CA LEU A 16 -18.32 -12.28 3.28
C LEU A 16 -18.36 -11.03 4.17
N LEU A 17 -18.47 -9.84 3.58
CA LEU A 17 -18.66 -8.59 4.32
C LEU A 17 -19.96 -8.64 5.14
N SER A 18 -21.07 -9.10 4.55
CA SER A 18 -22.35 -9.21 5.26
C SER A 18 -22.28 -10.24 6.40
N LEU A 19 -21.58 -11.35 6.16
CA LEU A 19 -21.35 -12.38 7.19
C LEU A 19 -20.49 -11.86 8.34
N GLU A 20 -19.39 -11.15 8.05
CA GLU A 20 -18.54 -10.53 9.07
C GLU A 20 -19.29 -9.46 9.86
N ALA A 21 -20.09 -8.62 9.19
CA ALA A 21 -20.94 -7.62 9.84
C ALA A 21 -22.00 -8.28 10.75
N TRP A 22 -22.63 -9.37 10.29
CA TRP A 22 -23.58 -10.13 11.10
C TRP A 22 -22.91 -10.79 12.32
N LEU A 23 -21.75 -11.43 12.15
CA LEU A 23 -20.97 -12.00 13.26
C LEU A 23 -20.55 -10.92 14.25
N SER A 24 -20.09 -9.77 13.75
CA SER A 24 -19.72 -8.61 14.55
C SER A 24 -20.89 -8.14 15.42
N ALA A 25 -22.09 -8.03 14.85
CA ALA A 25 -23.30 -7.65 15.58
C ALA A 25 -23.73 -8.72 16.61
N ARG A 26 -23.70 -10.00 16.22
CA ARG A 26 -24.06 -11.14 17.08
C ARG A 26 -23.13 -11.29 18.28
N GLU A 27 -21.84 -11.08 18.08
CA GLU A 27 -20.80 -11.20 19.11
C GLU A 27 -20.48 -9.86 19.79
N GLN A 28 -21.25 -8.81 19.50
CA GLN A 28 -21.07 -7.45 20.04
C GLN A 28 -19.65 -6.90 19.84
N ARG A 29 -18.97 -7.34 18.77
CA ARG A 29 -17.69 -6.77 18.34
C ARG A 29 -18.01 -5.46 17.63
N SER A 30 -17.37 -4.37 18.00
CA SER A 30 -17.56 -3.04 17.38
C SER A 30 -16.69 -2.86 16.12
N LEU A 31 -16.67 -3.87 15.24
CA LEU A 31 -15.81 -3.88 14.05
C LEU A 31 -16.28 -2.93 12.96
N TYR A 32 -17.58 -2.66 12.88
CA TYR A 32 -18.17 -1.79 11.84
C TYR A 32 -18.66 -0.47 12.41
N ASP A 33 -18.42 0.59 11.65
CA ASP A 33 -19.08 1.88 11.79
C ASP A 33 -19.82 2.20 10.47
N THR A 34 -21.07 2.64 10.54
CA THR A 34 -21.90 2.84 9.34
C THR A 34 -21.32 3.91 8.41
N LYS A 35 -20.81 5.01 8.95
CA LYS A 35 -20.25 6.10 8.15
C LYS A 35 -18.93 5.68 7.53
N ASP A 36 -18.09 4.98 8.29
CA ASP A 36 -16.85 4.42 7.75
C ASP A 36 -17.13 3.41 6.63
N THR A 37 -18.04 2.47 6.86
CA THR A 37 -18.39 1.42 5.88
C THR A 37 -18.92 2.03 4.58
N TRP A 38 -19.83 2.99 4.67
CA TRP A 38 -20.36 3.67 3.49
C TRP A 38 -19.26 4.41 2.73
N SER A 39 -18.35 5.08 3.46
CA SER A 39 -17.19 5.74 2.85
C SER A 39 -16.31 4.75 2.10
N SER A 40 -16.03 3.56 2.66
CA SER A 40 -15.27 2.50 2.00
C SER A 40 -15.91 2.06 0.70
N LEU A 41 -17.22 1.76 0.74
CA LEU A 41 -17.96 1.27 -0.41
C LEU A 41 -18.01 2.32 -1.53
N ALA A 42 -18.28 3.58 -1.19
CA ALA A 42 -18.29 4.68 -2.16
C ALA A 42 -16.91 4.91 -2.79
N LEU A 43 -15.83 4.82 -1.99
CA LEU A 43 -14.46 4.88 -2.51
C LEU A 43 -14.16 3.71 -3.45
N GLY A 44 -14.56 2.49 -3.10
CA GLY A 44 -14.43 1.30 -3.94
C GLY A 44 -15.17 1.43 -5.28
N VAL A 45 -16.42 1.92 -5.29
CA VAL A 45 -17.15 2.18 -6.53
C VAL A 45 -16.42 3.19 -7.41
N GLY A 46 -15.94 4.30 -6.85
CA GLY A 46 -15.17 5.28 -7.60
C GLY A 46 -13.82 4.74 -8.11
N ASN A 47 -13.18 3.81 -7.38
CA ASN A 47 -11.98 3.11 -7.85
C ASN A 47 -12.27 2.24 -9.09
N VAL A 48 -13.39 1.50 -9.11
CA VAL A 48 -13.77 0.70 -10.28
C VAL A 48 -13.99 1.60 -11.50
N LEU A 49 -14.69 2.72 -11.33
CA LEU A 49 -14.97 3.70 -12.41
C LEU A 49 -13.67 4.34 -12.95
N SER A 50 -12.81 4.85 -12.07
CA SER A 50 -11.51 5.44 -12.45
C SER A 50 -10.55 4.41 -13.05
N GLY A 51 -10.58 3.18 -12.55
CA GLY A 51 -9.85 2.04 -13.07
C GLY A 51 -10.26 1.69 -14.49
N PHE A 52 -11.55 1.73 -14.82
CA PHE A 52 -12.04 1.48 -16.18
C PHE A 52 -11.45 2.48 -17.19
N LEU A 53 -11.43 3.78 -16.84
CA LEU A 53 -10.87 4.84 -17.70
C LEU A 53 -9.36 4.66 -17.95
N THR A 54 -8.62 4.23 -16.94
CA THR A 54 -7.15 4.14 -17.01
C THR A 54 -6.65 2.80 -17.56
N LYS A 55 -7.41 1.71 -17.43
CA LYS A 55 -7.01 0.37 -17.88
C LYS A 55 -6.74 0.27 -19.38
N ALA A 56 -7.51 0.97 -20.22
CA ALA A 56 -7.28 0.98 -21.67
C ALA A 56 -5.91 1.59 -22.02
N LEU A 57 -5.55 2.68 -21.36
CA LEU A 57 -4.25 3.34 -21.52
C LEU A 57 -3.10 2.44 -21.05
N ILE A 58 -3.24 1.83 -19.87
CA ILE A 58 -2.24 0.91 -19.30
C ILE A 58 -2.06 -0.31 -20.21
N PHE A 59 -3.15 -0.91 -20.69
CA PHE A 59 -3.09 -2.03 -21.61
C PHE A 59 -2.41 -1.66 -22.93
N GLY A 60 -2.71 -0.47 -23.47
CA GLY A 60 -2.04 0.06 -24.66
C GLY A 60 -0.54 0.23 -24.46
N LEU A 61 -0.13 0.84 -23.34
CA LEU A 61 1.28 0.99 -22.98
C LEU A 61 1.99 -0.36 -22.81
N PHE A 62 1.40 -1.30 -22.05
CA PHE A 62 2.00 -2.62 -21.85
C PHE A 62 2.09 -3.39 -23.17
N THR A 63 1.10 -3.25 -24.06
CA THR A 63 1.15 -3.84 -25.40
C THR A 63 2.28 -3.22 -26.24
N LEU A 64 2.50 -1.91 -26.13
CA LEU A 64 3.64 -1.25 -26.77
C LEU A 64 4.97 -1.78 -26.23
N LEU A 65 5.13 -1.85 -24.89
CA LEU A 65 6.34 -2.38 -24.26
C LEU A 65 6.59 -3.84 -24.64
N TYR A 66 5.54 -4.66 -24.73
CA TYR A 66 5.63 -6.07 -25.13
C TYR A 66 6.17 -6.29 -26.56
N ARG A 67 6.08 -5.27 -27.43
CA ARG A 67 6.72 -5.33 -28.76
C ARG A 67 8.25 -5.37 -28.66
N TYR A 68 8.81 -4.84 -27.57
CA TYR A 68 10.24 -4.80 -27.27
C TYR A 68 10.65 -5.85 -26.24
N ARG A 69 9.86 -6.93 -26.10
CA ARG A 69 10.15 -7.98 -25.12
C ARG A 69 11.46 -8.70 -25.42
N LEU A 70 12.15 -9.10 -24.36
CA LEU A 70 13.43 -9.82 -24.40
C LEU A 70 13.23 -11.34 -24.58
N PHE A 71 12.11 -11.87 -24.07
CA PHE A 71 11.81 -13.30 -24.12
C PHE A 71 10.39 -13.54 -24.64
N ASP A 72 10.20 -14.70 -25.28
CA ASP A 72 8.88 -15.19 -25.68
C ASP A 72 8.37 -16.20 -24.63
N LEU A 73 7.63 -15.70 -23.63
CA LEU A 73 7.08 -16.53 -22.57
C LEU A 73 5.69 -17.04 -22.97
N SER A 74 5.56 -18.36 -23.14
CA SER A 74 4.27 -18.98 -23.49
C SER A 74 3.51 -19.46 -22.25
N ALA A 75 2.24 -19.06 -22.14
CA ALA A 75 1.32 -19.54 -21.11
C ALA A 75 0.94 -21.03 -21.24
N THR A 76 1.33 -21.70 -22.34
CA THR A 76 1.17 -23.15 -22.49
C THR A 76 2.14 -23.95 -21.62
N HIS A 77 3.25 -23.34 -21.18
CA HIS A 77 4.18 -23.99 -20.27
C HIS A 77 3.71 -23.84 -18.82
N TRP A 78 3.72 -24.94 -18.07
CA TRP A 78 3.25 -24.93 -16.67
C TRP A 78 4.04 -23.94 -15.78
N TRP A 79 5.34 -23.78 -16.03
CA TRP A 79 6.22 -22.92 -15.24
C TRP A 79 5.95 -21.42 -15.46
N PHE A 80 5.23 -21.06 -16.53
CA PHE A 80 4.83 -19.67 -16.78
C PHE A 80 4.02 -19.09 -15.64
N TRP A 81 3.10 -19.87 -15.06
CA TRP A 81 2.15 -19.40 -14.06
C TRP A 81 2.81 -19.08 -12.71
N PRO A 82 3.65 -19.96 -12.12
CA PRO A 82 4.44 -19.59 -10.94
C PRO A 82 5.37 -18.40 -11.20
N LEU A 83 5.99 -18.31 -12.38
CA LEU A 83 6.88 -17.20 -12.71
C LEU A 83 6.12 -15.87 -12.83
N LEU A 84 4.96 -15.86 -13.50
CA LEU A 84 4.06 -14.70 -13.59
C LEU A 84 3.59 -14.25 -12.20
N PHE A 85 3.21 -15.21 -11.36
CA PHE A 85 2.80 -14.96 -9.98
C PHE A 85 3.92 -14.29 -9.18
N LEU A 86 5.14 -14.83 -9.20
CA LEU A 86 6.28 -14.26 -8.48
C LEU A 86 6.65 -12.87 -9.02
N ALA A 87 6.59 -12.67 -10.34
CA ALA A 87 6.88 -11.38 -10.96
C ALA A 87 5.83 -10.30 -10.59
N ASP A 88 4.54 -10.65 -10.57
CA ASP A 88 3.48 -9.75 -10.13
C ASP A 88 3.60 -9.41 -8.64
N ASP A 89 3.77 -10.42 -7.79
CA ASP A 89 3.84 -10.25 -6.34
C ASP A 89 5.08 -9.45 -5.91
N PHE A 90 6.22 -9.65 -6.60
CA PHE A 90 7.42 -8.82 -6.43
C PHE A 90 7.19 -7.36 -6.86
N SER A 91 6.53 -7.14 -8.00
CA SER A 91 6.19 -5.80 -8.47
C SER A 91 5.27 -5.09 -7.49
N TYR A 92 4.29 -5.82 -6.95
CA TYR A 92 3.38 -5.33 -5.92
C TYR A 92 4.14 -4.92 -4.66
N TYR A 93 5.05 -5.75 -4.15
CA TYR A 93 5.85 -5.42 -2.96
C TYR A 93 6.57 -4.09 -3.10
N TRP A 94 7.24 -3.83 -4.24
CA TRP A 94 7.96 -2.58 -4.47
C TRP A 94 7.04 -1.38 -4.66
N PHE A 95 5.92 -1.56 -5.37
CA PHE A 95 4.88 -0.55 -5.41
C PHE A 95 4.42 -0.18 -4.00
N HIS A 96 4.05 -1.19 -3.21
CA HIS A 96 3.41 -1.01 -1.92
C HIS A 96 4.38 -0.40 -0.89
N ARG A 97 5.62 -0.88 -0.86
CA ARG A 97 6.68 -0.26 -0.06
C ARG A 97 6.92 1.19 -0.48
N SER A 98 6.97 1.49 -1.78
CA SER A 98 7.12 2.87 -2.26
C SER A 98 5.93 3.75 -1.88
N ALA A 99 4.72 3.19 -1.87
CA ALA A 99 3.51 3.89 -1.45
C ALA A 99 3.53 4.32 0.01
N HIS A 100 4.31 3.66 0.86
CA HIS A 100 4.56 4.05 2.26
C HIS A 100 5.78 4.95 2.45
N ASN A 101 6.72 4.97 1.49
CA ASN A 101 7.99 5.68 1.63
C ASN A 101 8.13 6.91 0.72
N VAL A 102 7.13 7.23 -0.11
CA VAL A 102 7.15 8.35 -1.05
C VAL A 102 5.82 9.10 -1.00
N ASN A 103 5.85 10.39 -0.65
CA ASN A 103 4.66 11.23 -0.49
C ASN A 103 3.72 11.22 -1.70
N TRP A 104 4.25 11.25 -2.92
CA TRP A 104 3.45 11.20 -4.15
C TRP A 104 2.55 9.96 -4.23
N PHE A 105 3.09 8.78 -3.94
CA PHE A 105 2.32 7.54 -3.94
C PHE A 105 1.46 7.42 -2.67
N TRP A 106 1.98 7.87 -1.53
CA TRP A 106 1.25 7.91 -0.25
C TRP A 106 -0.01 8.77 -0.34
N ALA A 107 0.02 9.92 -1.02
CA ALA A 107 -1.14 10.78 -1.18
C ALA A 107 -2.34 10.06 -1.82
N SER A 108 -2.09 9.03 -2.62
CA SER A 108 -3.10 8.12 -3.13
C SER A 108 -3.40 6.97 -2.17
N HIS A 109 -2.37 6.32 -1.63
CA HIS A 109 -2.49 5.10 -0.86
C HIS A 109 -3.03 5.29 0.57
N VAL A 110 -2.82 6.47 1.17
CA VAL A 110 -3.34 6.87 2.49
C VAL A 110 -4.84 6.65 2.65
N VAL A 111 -5.60 6.74 1.55
CA VAL A 111 -7.04 6.45 1.50
C VAL A 111 -7.31 5.06 2.04
N HIS A 112 -6.52 4.06 1.64
CA HIS A 112 -6.69 2.68 2.09
C HIS A 112 -6.52 2.52 3.61
N HIS A 113 -5.54 3.23 4.17
CA HIS A 113 -5.23 3.20 5.60
C HIS A 113 -6.10 4.12 6.46
N SER A 114 -6.93 4.98 5.87
CA SER A 114 -7.61 6.04 6.63
C SER A 114 -8.78 5.54 7.48
N SER A 115 -9.16 4.27 7.36
CA SER A 115 -10.20 3.68 8.21
C SER A 115 -9.66 3.44 9.61
N GLN A 116 -10.45 3.85 10.61
CA GLN A 116 -10.19 3.53 12.02
C GLN A 116 -10.83 2.19 12.43
N ARG A 117 -11.44 1.46 11.49
CA ARG A 117 -12.10 0.17 11.69
C ARG A 117 -11.50 -0.85 10.73
N TYR A 118 -10.91 -1.92 11.25
CA TYR A 118 -10.28 -2.93 10.41
C TYR A 118 -11.22 -4.11 10.20
N ASN A 119 -11.79 -4.19 9.01
CA ASN A 119 -12.79 -5.17 8.59
C ASN A 119 -12.79 -5.29 7.06
N LEU A 120 -13.59 -6.20 6.50
CA LEU A 120 -13.63 -6.47 5.06
C LEU A 120 -14.11 -5.28 4.22
N ALA A 121 -14.82 -4.30 4.80
CA ALA A 121 -15.13 -3.06 4.09
C ALA A 121 -13.88 -2.20 3.88
N ALA A 122 -12.91 -2.24 4.80
CA ALA A 122 -11.64 -1.53 4.64
C ALA A 122 -10.86 -2.01 3.40
N ALA A 123 -10.96 -3.29 3.02
CA ALA A 123 -10.40 -3.81 1.77
C ALA A 123 -10.95 -3.07 0.53
N LEU A 124 -12.21 -2.64 0.58
CA LEU A 124 -12.90 -1.96 -0.51
C LEU A 124 -12.62 -0.45 -0.52
N ARG A 125 -11.96 0.10 0.51
CA ARG A 125 -11.57 1.52 0.59
C ARG A 125 -10.38 1.78 -0.34
N GLN A 126 -10.67 1.86 -1.64
CA GLN A 126 -9.67 2.03 -2.69
C GLN A 126 -9.65 3.47 -3.21
N THR A 127 -8.46 3.96 -3.52
CA THR A 127 -8.23 5.32 -4.02
C THR A 127 -8.69 5.49 -5.48
N TRP A 128 -9.11 6.69 -5.86
CA TRP A 128 -9.48 7.03 -7.25
C TRP A 128 -8.29 7.45 -8.11
N THR A 129 -7.15 7.76 -7.48
CA THR A 129 -6.00 8.40 -8.13
C THR A 129 -4.85 7.43 -8.39
N GLY A 130 -4.92 6.19 -7.90
CA GLY A 130 -3.80 5.24 -7.91
C GLY A 130 -3.11 5.12 -9.27
N ASN A 131 -3.85 4.71 -10.31
CA ASN A 131 -3.30 4.57 -11.66
C ASN A 131 -2.77 5.90 -12.24
N LEU A 132 -3.39 7.03 -11.90
CA LEU A 132 -2.98 8.35 -12.39
C LEU A 132 -1.64 8.80 -11.80
N THR A 133 -1.25 8.27 -10.64
CA THR A 133 0.09 8.53 -10.07
C THR A 133 1.21 7.78 -10.76
N GLY A 134 0.91 6.87 -11.69
CA GLY A 134 1.91 6.06 -12.39
C GLY A 134 2.25 4.75 -11.69
N THR A 135 1.44 4.26 -10.73
CA THR A 135 1.70 2.97 -10.04
C THR A 135 1.89 1.80 -11.00
N PHE A 136 1.21 1.80 -12.14
CA PHE A 136 1.37 0.75 -13.15
C PHE A 136 2.81 0.60 -13.67
N LEU A 137 3.66 1.63 -13.51
CA LEU A 137 5.06 1.58 -13.94
C LEU A 137 5.88 0.55 -13.15
N PHE A 138 5.48 0.19 -11.93
CA PHE A 138 6.12 -0.91 -11.18
C PHE A 138 5.99 -2.27 -11.87
N TRP A 139 5.01 -2.43 -12.77
CA TRP A 139 4.80 -3.63 -13.58
C TRP A 139 5.32 -3.48 -15.02
N ALA A 140 5.81 -2.30 -15.43
CA ALA A 140 6.20 -2.03 -16.82
C ALA A 140 7.39 -2.87 -17.30
N TRP A 141 8.19 -3.42 -16.38
CA TRP A 141 9.28 -4.34 -16.71
C TRP A 141 8.77 -5.72 -17.15
N MET A 142 7.59 -6.16 -16.68
CA MET A 142 7.03 -7.48 -17.01
C MET A 142 6.73 -7.67 -18.51
N PRO A 143 6.08 -6.73 -19.24
CA PRO A 143 5.91 -6.89 -20.68
C PRO A 143 7.24 -6.86 -21.43
N LEU A 144 8.24 -6.08 -20.97
CA LEU A 144 9.60 -6.11 -21.52
C LEU A 144 10.30 -7.45 -21.24
N ALA A 145 10.01 -8.11 -20.13
CA ALA A 145 10.51 -9.46 -19.84
C ALA A 145 9.79 -10.55 -20.67
N GLY A 146 8.66 -10.26 -21.31
CA GLY A 146 7.94 -11.23 -22.15
C GLY A 146 6.63 -11.74 -21.57
N PHE A 147 6.10 -11.16 -20.49
CA PHE A 147 4.74 -11.47 -20.06
C PHE A 147 3.73 -10.71 -20.91
N ALA A 148 2.85 -11.44 -21.61
CA ALA A 148 1.81 -10.79 -22.39
C ALA A 148 0.89 -9.94 -21.47
N PRO A 149 0.52 -8.70 -21.87
CA PRO A 149 -0.23 -7.77 -21.01
C PRO A 149 -1.52 -8.34 -20.42
N VAL A 150 -2.20 -9.21 -21.19
CA VAL A 150 -3.42 -9.90 -20.75
C VAL A 150 -3.20 -10.73 -19.47
N TRP A 151 -2.05 -11.39 -19.35
CA TRP A 151 -1.73 -12.25 -18.21
C TRP A 151 -1.28 -11.44 -17.00
N ILE A 152 -0.59 -10.32 -17.21
CA ILE A 152 -0.25 -9.38 -16.13
C ILE A 152 -1.53 -8.84 -15.48
N LEU A 153 -2.46 -8.33 -16.30
CA LEU A 153 -3.74 -7.83 -15.80
C LEU A 153 -4.61 -8.93 -15.17
N LEU A 154 -4.46 -10.18 -15.59
CA LEU A 154 -5.11 -11.31 -14.92
C LEU A 154 -4.50 -11.54 -13.53
N MET A 155 -3.18 -11.61 -13.41
CA MET A 155 -2.51 -11.88 -12.13
C MET A 155 -2.73 -10.75 -11.11
N GLN A 156 -2.72 -9.49 -11.55
CA GLN A 156 -3.09 -8.36 -10.70
C GLN A 156 -4.50 -8.48 -10.09
N GLN A 157 -5.46 -9.06 -10.83
CA GLN A 157 -6.79 -9.34 -10.29
C GLN A 157 -6.77 -10.48 -9.26
N VAL A 158 -5.96 -11.51 -9.48
CA VAL A 158 -5.75 -12.59 -8.50
C VAL A 158 -5.15 -12.03 -7.21
N SER A 159 -4.13 -11.17 -7.31
CA SER A 159 -3.55 -10.47 -6.16
C SER A 159 -4.56 -9.61 -5.42
N LEU A 160 -5.37 -8.82 -6.13
CA LEU A 160 -6.44 -8.03 -5.51
C LEU A 160 -7.44 -8.92 -4.74
N ILE A 161 -7.88 -10.03 -5.35
CA ILE A 161 -8.85 -10.94 -4.73
C ILE A 161 -8.25 -11.61 -3.48
N TYR A 162 -6.99 -12.03 -3.54
CA TYR A 162 -6.30 -12.57 -2.37
C TYR A 162 -6.24 -11.54 -1.24
N GLN A 163 -5.89 -10.29 -1.56
CA GLN A 163 -5.75 -9.25 -0.56
C GLN A 163 -7.07 -8.84 0.09
N PHE A 164 -8.23 -9.18 -0.47
CA PHE A 164 -9.51 -8.89 0.18
C PHE A 164 -9.65 -9.57 1.54
N TRP A 165 -9.45 -10.89 1.62
CA TRP A 165 -9.83 -11.67 2.81
C TRP A 165 -8.91 -11.46 4.01
N ILE A 166 -7.69 -10.93 3.79
CA ILE A 166 -6.75 -10.60 4.87
C ILE A 166 -7.14 -9.34 5.67
N HIS A 167 -8.19 -8.62 5.26
CA HIS A 167 -8.74 -7.48 5.99
C HIS A 167 -9.78 -7.90 7.03
N THR A 168 -9.35 -8.61 8.06
CA THR A 168 -10.25 -9.03 9.14
C THR A 168 -9.54 -9.11 10.48
N GLU A 169 -10.27 -8.80 11.56
CA GLU A 169 -9.87 -9.10 12.93
C GLU A 169 -10.40 -10.48 13.41
N LEU A 170 -11.29 -11.14 12.66
CA LEU A 170 -11.88 -12.42 13.08
C LEU A 170 -10.89 -13.58 13.01
N VAL A 171 -9.98 -13.55 12.05
CA VAL A 171 -8.91 -14.55 11.91
C VAL A 171 -7.66 -14.02 12.61
N GLN A 172 -7.37 -14.56 13.80
CA GLN A 172 -6.22 -14.10 14.59
C GLN A 172 -4.89 -14.50 13.96
N ARG A 173 -4.52 -15.79 14.00
CA ARG A 173 -3.24 -16.26 13.45
C ARG A 173 -3.44 -17.61 12.78
N LEU A 174 -2.82 -17.77 11.63
CA LEU A 174 -2.76 -19.03 10.90
C LEU A 174 -1.65 -19.94 11.45
N PRO A 175 -1.65 -21.24 11.09
CA PRO A 175 -0.53 -22.13 11.38
C PRO A 175 0.81 -21.59 10.88
N ARG A 176 1.87 -21.82 11.65
CA ARG A 176 3.23 -21.27 11.43
C ARG A 176 3.75 -21.36 9.98
N PRO A 177 3.58 -22.48 9.24
CA PRO A 177 4.06 -22.54 7.86
C PRO A 177 3.37 -21.52 6.93
N LEU A 178 2.08 -21.27 7.13
CA LEU A 178 1.33 -20.29 6.36
C LEU A 178 1.74 -18.86 6.74
N GLU A 179 1.90 -18.58 8.04
CA GLU A 179 2.44 -17.29 8.52
C GLU A 179 3.88 -17.03 8.05
N PHE A 180 4.64 -18.07 7.76
CA PHE A 180 5.99 -17.89 7.24
C PHE A 180 5.99 -17.43 5.78
N LEU A 181 5.10 -17.98 4.96
CA LEU A 181 5.08 -17.83 3.50
C LEU A 181 4.12 -16.73 3.02
N LEU A 182 2.91 -16.68 3.57
CA LEU A 182 1.80 -15.86 3.07
C LEU A 182 1.67 -14.56 3.85
N ASN A 183 1.22 -13.51 3.18
CA ASN A 183 0.61 -12.37 3.86
C ASN A 183 -0.73 -12.83 4.43
N THR A 184 -0.90 -12.69 5.74
CA THR A 184 -2.03 -13.23 6.51
C THR A 184 -2.81 -12.07 7.14
N PRO A 185 -4.01 -12.32 7.71
CA PRO A 185 -4.71 -11.29 8.47
C PRO A 185 -3.86 -10.68 9.59
N SER A 186 -3.01 -11.47 10.25
CA SER A 186 -2.10 -10.99 11.30
C SER A 186 -1.07 -10.00 10.77
N HIS A 187 -0.40 -10.35 9.67
CA HIS A 187 0.57 -9.46 9.03
C HIS A 187 -0.07 -8.19 8.48
N HIS A 188 -1.26 -8.31 7.90
CA HIS A 188 -1.95 -7.17 7.28
C HIS A 188 -2.57 -6.22 8.33
N ARG A 189 -2.98 -6.73 9.51
CA ARG A 189 -3.32 -5.86 10.65
C ARG A 189 -2.15 -4.99 11.08
N VAL A 190 -0.95 -5.58 11.20
CA VAL A 190 0.27 -4.81 11.49
C VAL A 190 0.51 -3.75 10.42
N HIS A 191 0.38 -4.12 9.15
CA HIS A 191 0.52 -3.20 8.05
C HIS A 191 -0.43 -1.98 8.14
N HIS A 192 -1.68 -2.21 8.56
CA HIS A 192 -2.67 -1.14 8.79
C HIS A 192 -2.53 -0.42 10.14
N GLY A 193 -1.58 -0.83 10.99
CA GLY A 193 -1.31 -0.23 12.28
C GLY A 193 -0.66 1.15 12.15
N SER A 194 -1.10 2.07 12.99
CA SER A 194 -0.52 3.42 13.13
C SER A 194 0.46 3.54 14.30
N ASP A 195 0.67 2.45 15.04
CA ASP A 195 1.64 2.36 16.13
C ASP A 195 3.07 2.46 15.58
N LEU A 196 3.96 3.17 16.26
CA LEU A 196 5.32 3.45 15.77
C LEU A 196 6.12 2.19 15.38
N LYS A 197 5.91 1.06 16.10
CA LYS A 197 6.56 -0.22 15.78
C LYS A 197 6.02 -0.88 14.50
N TYR A 198 4.79 -0.56 14.10
CA TYR A 198 4.10 -1.14 12.96
C TYR A 198 4.14 -0.28 11.68
N LEU A 199 4.40 1.02 11.79
CA LEU A 199 4.53 1.92 10.63
C LEU A 199 5.57 1.42 9.60
N ASP A 200 5.26 1.53 8.31
CA ASP A 200 6.15 1.12 7.22
C ASP A 200 6.66 -0.34 7.33
N LYS A 201 5.76 -1.27 7.69
CA LYS A 201 6.03 -2.71 7.78
C LYS A 201 5.05 -3.52 6.94
N ASN A 202 5.45 -4.76 6.62
CA ASN A 202 4.61 -5.79 5.98
C ASN A 202 3.94 -5.34 4.67
N HIS A 203 4.72 -5.07 3.62
CA HIS A 203 4.25 -4.59 2.32
C HIS A 203 3.87 -5.69 1.32
N GLY A 204 4.04 -6.97 1.66
CA GLY A 204 3.72 -8.10 0.79
C GLY A 204 2.27 -8.10 0.31
N GLY A 205 2.05 -8.52 -0.94
CA GLY A 205 0.70 -8.69 -1.48
C GLY A 205 0.11 -10.02 -1.05
N ILE A 206 0.53 -11.09 -1.73
CA ILE A 206 0.18 -12.47 -1.41
C ILE A 206 1.25 -13.10 -0.53
N LEU A 207 2.54 -12.90 -0.83
CA LEU A 207 3.62 -13.48 -0.06
C LEU A 207 4.23 -12.48 0.92
N ILE A 208 4.49 -12.92 2.15
CA ILE A 208 5.23 -12.13 3.16
C ILE A 208 6.74 -12.30 3.04
N ILE A 209 7.21 -13.18 2.16
CA ILE A 209 8.65 -13.50 2.02
C ILE A 209 9.48 -12.29 1.63
N TRP A 210 8.91 -11.36 0.86
CA TRP A 210 9.60 -10.14 0.43
C TRP A 210 9.92 -9.24 1.62
N ASP A 211 9.00 -9.12 2.58
CA ASP A 211 9.24 -8.39 3.82
C ASP A 211 10.34 -9.02 4.67
N ARG A 212 10.43 -10.35 4.67
CA ARG A 212 11.51 -11.07 5.36
C ARG A 212 12.85 -10.83 4.67
N LEU A 213 12.87 -10.92 3.34
CA LEU A 213 14.08 -10.77 2.53
C LEU A 213 14.64 -9.34 2.58
N PHE A 214 13.77 -8.34 2.51
CA PHE A 214 14.15 -6.93 2.47
C PHE A 214 13.99 -6.22 3.82
N GLY A 215 13.76 -6.98 4.90
CA GLY A 215 13.83 -6.51 6.27
C GLY A 215 12.71 -5.55 6.70
N THR A 216 11.53 -5.64 6.09
CA THR A 216 10.33 -4.88 6.47
C THR A 216 9.30 -5.71 7.24
N PHE A 217 9.62 -6.97 7.56
CA PHE A 217 8.75 -7.84 8.34
C PHE A 217 8.63 -7.40 9.81
N GLN A 218 7.41 -7.40 10.33
CA GLN A 218 7.10 -7.22 11.75
C GLN A 218 5.94 -8.14 12.14
N PRO A 219 6.12 -9.07 13.10
CA PRO A 219 5.00 -9.88 13.59
C PRO A 219 4.01 -9.01 14.37
N GLU A 220 2.75 -9.43 14.36
CA GLU A 220 1.77 -8.91 15.30
C GLU A 220 2.07 -9.47 16.70
N GLU A 221 2.34 -8.56 17.62
CA GLU A 221 2.61 -8.83 19.04
C GLU A 221 1.43 -8.37 19.91
N GLU A 222 0.83 -7.25 19.51
CA GLU A 222 -0.27 -6.55 20.17
C GLU A 222 -1.28 -6.10 19.11
N ARG A 223 -2.55 -6.00 19.49
CA ARG A 223 -3.61 -5.50 18.60
C ARG A 223 -3.26 -4.08 18.11
N PRO A 224 -3.12 -3.85 16.80
CA PRO A 224 -2.77 -2.53 16.28
C PRO A 224 -3.84 -1.45 16.51
N THR A 225 -3.39 -0.21 16.59
CA THR A 225 -4.24 0.98 16.52
C THR A 225 -4.46 1.35 15.05
N TYR A 226 -5.68 1.23 14.54
CA TYR A 226 -5.99 1.51 13.14
C TYR A 226 -6.28 2.99 12.86
N GLY A 227 -6.14 3.35 11.58
CA GLY A 227 -6.27 4.70 11.07
C GLY A 227 -4.90 5.29 10.75
N LEU A 228 -4.84 6.61 10.69
CA LEU A 228 -3.60 7.33 10.44
C LEU A 228 -3.06 7.90 11.75
N THR A 229 -1.74 8.09 11.81
CA THR A 229 -1.08 8.87 12.89
C THR A 229 -1.68 10.27 13.05
N ARG A 230 -2.22 10.83 11.95
CA ARG A 230 -3.08 12.02 11.93
C ARG A 230 -4.30 11.76 11.05
N ASN A 231 -5.42 11.42 11.67
CA ASN A 231 -6.66 11.08 10.96
C ASN A 231 -7.21 12.24 10.12
N ILE A 232 -7.87 11.89 9.00
CA ILE A 232 -8.49 12.85 8.05
C ILE A 232 -9.65 13.61 8.72
N GLY A 233 -10.35 12.98 9.68
CA GLY A 233 -11.45 13.59 10.42
C GLY A 233 -12.76 13.73 9.63
N SER A 234 -12.92 12.98 8.53
CA SER A 234 -14.12 13.00 7.69
C SER A 234 -14.42 11.62 7.10
N PHE A 235 -15.70 11.33 6.91
CA PHE A 235 -16.19 10.14 6.21
C PHE A 235 -16.65 10.47 4.78
N HIS A 236 -16.63 11.74 4.35
CA HIS A 236 -17.07 12.11 3.01
C HIS A 236 -16.06 11.61 1.96
N PRO A 237 -16.45 10.73 1.01
CA PRO A 237 -15.52 10.04 0.10
C PRO A 237 -14.60 10.99 -0.67
N VAL A 238 -15.13 12.12 -1.16
CA VAL A 238 -14.33 13.12 -1.88
C VAL A 238 -13.27 13.76 -0.98
N VAL A 239 -13.60 14.02 0.29
CA VAL A 239 -12.64 14.60 1.25
C VAL A 239 -11.56 13.58 1.57
N VAL A 240 -11.95 12.32 1.83
CA VAL A 240 -11.02 11.22 2.08
C VAL A 240 -10.08 11.01 0.89
N ALA A 241 -10.61 11.03 -0.33
CA ALA A 241 -9.83 10.81 -1.55
C ALA A 241 -8.84 11.94 -1.89
N LEU A 242 -9.14 13.20 -1.53
CA LEU A 242 -8.43 14.36 -2.07
C LEU A 242 -7.75 15.25 -1.02
N LYS A 243 -8.05 15.12 0.27
CA LYS A 243 -7.48 16.00 1.31
C LYS A 243 -5.95 15.94 1.34
N THR A 244 -5.37 14.73 1.35
CA THR A 244 -3.91 14.56 1.41
C THR A 244 -3.23 15.10 0.16
N TRP A 245 -3.85 14.98 -1.01
CA TRP A 245 -3.39 15.65 -2.23
C TRP A 245 -3.35 17.17 -2.09
N GLY A 246 -4.43 17.78 -1.58
CA GLY A 246 -4.48 19.21 -1.34
C GLY A 246 -3.42 19.70 -0.34
N ASP A 247 -3.17 18.92 0.71
CA ASP A 247 -2.13 19.23 1.70
C ASP A 247 -0.72 19.14 1.09
N LEU A 248 -0.43 18.09 0.32
CA LEU A 248 0.85 17.92 -0.39
C LEU A 248 1.09 19.04 -1.41
N LEU A 249 0.10 19.36 -2.25
CA LEU A 249 0.22 20.44 -3.24
C LEU A 249 0.43 21.80 -2.58
N ARG A 250 -0.23 22.06 -1.44
CA ARG A 250 -0.03 23.29 -0.67
C ARG A 250 1.40 23.40 -0.13
N GLN A 251 1.98 22.29 0.34
CA GLN A 251 3.38 22.25 0.79
C GLN A 251 4.34 22.51 -0.36
N VAL A 252 4.14 21.88 -1.52
CA VAL A 252 4.96 22.07 -2.72
C VAL A 252 4.89 23.52 -3.22
N VAL A 253 3.71 24.12 -3.26
CA VAL A 253 3.55 25.53 -3.70
C VAL A 253 4.26 26.49 -2.73
N ARG A 254 4.21 26.23 -1.42
CA ARG A 254 4.82 27.06 -0.36
C ARG A 254 6.32 26.79 -0.12
N ALA A 255 6.88 25.76 -0.72
CA ALA A 255 8.29 25.41 -0.57
C ALA A 255 9.20 26.53 -1.09
N ARG A 256 10.31 26.75 -0.39
CA ARG A 256 11.21 27.91 -0.59
C ARG A 256 12.05 27.81 -1.86
N ASN A 257 12.37 26.59 -2.27
CA ASN A 257 13.25 26.30 -3.40
C ASN A 257 12.87 24.98 -4.07
N TRP A 258 13.53 24.64 -5.18
CA TRP A 258 13.18 23.45 -5.94
C TRP A 258 13.51 22.13 -5.22
N GLN A 259 14.55 22.13 -4.38
CA GLN A 259 14.93 20.97 -3.59
C GLN A 259 13.86 20.62 -2.55
N GLU A 260 13.30 21.61 -1.85
CA GLU A 260 12.20 21.40 -0.90
C GLU A 260 10.95 20.85 -1.62
N ARG A 261 10.62 21.37 -2.81
CA ARG A 261 9.50 20.86 -3.61
C ARG A 261 9.68 19.38 -3.98
N MET A 262 10.88 19.00 -4.44
CA MET A 262 11.20 17.60 -4.74
C MET A 262 11.16 16.75 -3.48
N SER A 263 11.60 17.27 -2.33
CA SER A 263 11.58 16.55 -1.06
C SER A 263 10.15 16.32 -0.56
N TYR A 264 9.24 17.28 -0.74
CA TYR A 264 7.82 17.07 -0.46
C TYR A 264 7.19 16.02 -1.38
N LEU A 265 7.49 16.04 -2.69
CA LEU A 265 6.90 15.08 -3.64
C LEU A 265 7.46 13.67 -3.48
N PHE A 266 8.78 13.55 -3.37
CA PHE A 266 9.49 12.27 -3.50
C PHE A 266 10.14 11.79 -2.21
N GLY A 267 10.16 12.60 -1.16
CA GLY A 267 10.60 12.19 0.17
C GLY A 267 9.55 11.36 0.92
N ALA A 268 9.96 10.83 2.07
CA ALA A 268 9.10 10.01 2.91
C ALA A 268 7.97 10.80 3.57
N PRO A 269 6.79 10.17 3.78
CA PRO A 269 5.72 10.76 4.57
C PRO A 269 6.21 11.27 5.92
N GLY A 270 5.78 12.48 6.27
CA GLY A 270 6.20 13.15 7.50
C GLY A 270 7.48 13.97 7.39
N TRP A 271 8.21 13.94 6.27
CA TRP A 271 9.35 14.84 6.06
C TRP A 271 8.91 16.32 6.06
N SER A 272 9.62 17.16 6.80
CA SER A 272 9.54 18.61 6.70
C SER A 272 10.93 19.25 6.84
N PRO A 273 11.18 20.42 6.21
CA PRO A 273 12.50 21.07 6.26
C PRO A 273 12.85 21.66 7.63
N ASP A 274 11.84 21.90 8.47
CA ASP A 274 11.95 22.53 9.79
C ASP A 274 11.77 21.57 10.97
N GLY A 275 11.51 20.28 10.71
CA GLY A 275 11.24 19.28 11.74
C GLY A 275 9.86 19.41 12.43
N SER A 276 8.96 20.26 11.93
CA SER A 276 7.57 20.34 12.42
C SER A 276 6.78 19.04 12.26
N THR A 277 7.19 18.20 11.30
CA THR A 277 6.78 16.80 11.20
C THR A 277 8.01 15.90 11.06
N LEU A 278 7.84 14.63 11.40
CA LEU A 278 8.90 13.64 11.39
C LEU A 278 8.47 12.43 10.57
N THR A 279 9.41 11.90 9.78
CA THR A 279 9.28 10.60 9.14
C THR A 279 9.27 9.49 10.19
N THR A 280 8.73 8.32 9.85
CA THR A 280 8.76 7.14 10.72
C THR A 280 10.18 6.81 11.19
N ARG A 281 11.19 6.92 10.32
CA ARG A 281 12.60 6.70 10.68
C ARG A 281 13.06 7.69 11.75
N GLN A 282 12.74 8.97 11.61
CA GLN A 282 13.08 10.00 12.60
C GLN A 282 12.35 9.78 13.93
N LEU A 283 11.08 9.40 13.89
CA LEU A 283 10.32 9.05 15.10
C LEU A 283 10.95 7.87 15.83
N ARG A 284 11.32 6.79 15.12
CA ARG A 284 12.03 5.64 15.71
C ARG A 284 13.37 6.03 16.31
N ALA A 285 14.10 6.93 15.64
CA ALA A 285 15.38 7.44 16.15
C ALA A 285 15.21 8.13 17.50
N GLN A 286 14.22 9.01 17.59
CA GLN A 286 13.92 9.74 18.82
C GLN A 286 13.42 8.84 19.95
N SER A 287 12.69 7.77 19.61
CA SER A 287 12.19 6.79 20.59
C SER A 287 13.19 5.69 20.94
N GLY A 288 14.42 5.71 20.41
CA GLY A 288 15.43 4.68 20.65
C GLY A 288 15.10 3.31 20.02
N MET A 289 14.20 3.27 19.04
CA MET A 289 13.73 2.04 18.36
C MET A 289 14.52 1.72 17.08
N LEU A 290 15.56 2.50 16.73
CA LEU A 290 16.39 2.19 15.58
C LEU A 290 17.32 1.02 15.89
N ASP A 291 17.20 -0.05 15.11
CA ASP A 291 18.17 -1.14 15.09
C ASP A 291 19.41 -0.72 14.27
N PRO A 292 20.62 -0.69 14.85
CA PRO A 292 21.85 -0.30 14.15
C PRO A 292 22.22 -1.18 12.95
N GLY A 293 21.69 -2.42 12.86
CA GLY A 293 22.10 -3.41 11.85
C GLY A 293 21.54 -3.21 10.44
N HIS A 294 20.57 -2.30 10.25
CA HIS A 294 19.74 -2.25 9.04
C HIS A 294 20.12 -1.15 8.03
N GLU A 295 21.25 -0.47 8.24
CA GLU A 295 21.66 0.69 7.42
C GLU A 295 22.24 0.35 6.04
N MET A 296 22.60 -0.90 5.76
CA MET A 296 23.38 -1.24 4.55
C MET A 296 22.58 -1.24 3.23
N LEU A 297 21.24 -1.21 3.26
CA LEU A 297 20.42 -1.38 2.04
C LEU A 297 19.57 -0.16 1.63
N ASN A 298 19.45 0.87 2.46
CA ASN A 298 18.48 1.97 2.24
C ASN A 298 19.11 3.37 2.08
N ASN A 299 20.42 3.48 1.87
CA ASN A 299 21.06 4.78 1.70
C ASN A 299 20.86 5.34 0.29
N VAL A 300 19.76 6.07 0.10
CA VAL A 300 19.68 7.17 -0.88
C VAL A 300 19.56 8.47 -0.10
N ASN A 301 20.70 9.13 0.06
CA ASN A 301 20.91 10.55 0.42
C ASN A 301 20.04 11.16 1.53
N VAL A 302 20.49 11.02 2.77
CA VAL A 302 20.21 12.03 3.81
C VAL A 302 21.46 12.93 3.91
N PRO A 303 21.37 14.25 3.63
CA PRO A 303 22.46 15.16 3.93
C PRO A 303 22.64 15.21 5.45
N LYS A 304 23.86 14.95 5.93
CA LYS A 304 24.23 15.21 7.33
C LYS A 304 24.09 16.71 7.58
N ASN A 305 23.14 17.08 8.42
CA ASN A 305 23.02 18.45 8.91
C ASN A 305 23.99 18.59 10.09
N GLU A 306 25.25 18.93 9.82
CA GLU A 306 26.23 19.26 10.85
C GLU A 306 25.94 20.68 11.38
N GLY A 307 25.12 20.75 12.43
CA GLY A 307 24.98 21.95 13.23
C GLY A 307 26.22 22.15 14.10
N HIS A 308 27.12 23.03 13.69
CA HIS A 308 28.18 23.55 14.55
C HIS A 308 27.60 24.51 15.60
N GLY A 309 27.17 23.95 16.73
CA GLY A 309 26.97 24.68 17.99
C GLY A 309 28.28 24.77 18.76
N GLY A 310 29.15 25.71 18.40
CA GLY A 310 30.36 26.01 19.15
C GLY A 310 30.05 26.84 20.39
N VAL A 311 29.95 26.20 21.54
CA VAL A 311 30.02 26.84 22.86
C VAL A 311 31.44 27.39 23.04
N ARG A 312 31.59 28.72 23.07
CA ARG A 312 32.79 29.36 23.62
C ARG A 312 32.54 29.71 25.08
N THR A 313 33.26 29.04 25.96
CA THR A 313 33.51 29.50 27.32
C THR A 313 34.86 30.21 27.38
N LYS A 314 34.87 31.27 28.19
CA LYS A 314 35.95 32.21 28.54
C LYS A 314 36.13 33.43 27.62
#